data_AF-A0A535HIW4-F1
#
_entry.id   AF-A0A535HIW4-F1
#
_cell.length_a   1.000
_cell.length_b   1.000
_cell.length_c   1.000
_cell.angle_alpha   90.00
_cell.angle_beta   90.00
_cell.angle_gamma   90.00
#
_symmetry.space_group_name_H-M   'P 1'
#
loop_
_entity.id
_entity.type
_entity.pdbx_description
1 polymer ?
#
loop_
_entity_poly.entity_id
_entity_poly.type
_entity_poly.pdbx_seq_one_letter_code
_entity_poly.pdbx_strand_id
1 'polypeptide(L)'
;MARFRSLRWRLTLLYLSLLAVLLLLGGVAQYFAAREVLFRTNADVLASEYTAVFGAFHKANASRPAAALRAVILSQQFSNELRSRNTSAAIFDLNGGRVAWAAASLGTDEVPTLTNQAYIDAVQGKGKTYYVASGNDGTTNYLVVLNVIRNGTRPLGLAQLAIPTSEIDQTLRADRELAIIGSLLVLLIAGLLSPLIVGRALGPLEQMAATAGALAAGDYKQRVPVPKTGDEIGKLAVAFNQMAAGIEQAFEVRRQSEAQMRHFVADASHELRTPLTSIAGYIDVLARRTVVDPETLQSSLAAMQQESTRMTRLVNDLLTLTRFESGKAPSRQPVVLDRFLNQALDELSLADKGAAESRDLQAGVTVRADPEALKQVVTNLAQNA
;
A
#
# COMPACT_ATOMS: atom_id res chain seq x y z
N MET A 1 2.63 25.33 -10.98
CA MET A 1 2.25 24.75 -9.66
C MET A 1 1.39 23.47 -9.72
N ALA A 2 0.78 23.08 -10.86
CA ALA A 2 -0.05 21.86 -10.93
C ALA A 2 0.73 20.52 -10.92
N ARG A 3 2.00 20.49 -11.37
CA ARG A 3 2.81 19.26 -11.43
C ARG A 3 3.13 18.66 -10.04
N PHE A 4 3.19 19.47 -8.97
CA PHE A 4 3.48 19.00 -7.61
C PHE A 4 2.30 18.31 -6.91
N ARG A 5 1.12 18.24 -7.52
CA ARG A 5 -0.05 17.55 -6.97
C ARG A 5 -0.22 16.10 -7.44
N SER A 6 0.56 15.63 -8.42
CA SER A 6 0.44 14.24 -8.86
C SER A 6 1.02 13.28 -7.81
N LEU A 7 0.38 12.13 -7.66
CA LEU A 7 0.84 11.05 -6.76
C LEU A 7 2.30 10.67 -7.04
N ARG A 8 2.71 10.74 -8.32
CA ARG A 8 4.07 10.50 -8.78
C ARG A 8 5.09 11.39 -8.05
N TRP A 9 4.89 12.70 -8.04
CA TRP A 9 5.82 13.65 -7.40
C TRP A 9 5.84 13.54 -5.88
N ARG A 10 4.70 13.19 -5.26
CA ARG A 10 4.67 12.94 -3.81
C ARG A 10 5.49 11.71 -3.42
N LEU A 11 5.33 10.62 -4.17
CA LEU A 11 6.09 9.40 -3.94
C LEU A 11 7.58 9.57 -4.25
N THR A 12 7.93 10.27 -5.32
CA THR A 12 9.35 10.54 -5.63
C THR A 12 10.01 11.37 -4.54
N LEU A 13 9.35 12.43 -4.06
CA LEU A 13 9.86 13.28 -2.99
C LEU A 13 9.97 12.52 -1.65
N LEU A 14 8.99 11.70 -1.31
CA LEU A 14 9.02 10.87 -0.10
C LEU A 14 10.16 9.86 -0.15
N TYR A 15 10.34 9.16 -1.28
CA TYR A 15 11.44 8.22 -1.43
C TYR A 15 12.81 8.91 -1.38
N LEU A 16 12.95 10.06 -2.05
CA LEU A 16 14.17 10.85 -2.02
C LEU A 16 14.49 11.39 -0.63
N SER A 17 13.47 11.84 0.12
CA SER A 17 13.69 12.33 1.49
C SER A 17 14.09 11.20 2.43
N LEU A 18 13.43 10.03 2.34
CA LEU A 18 13.81 8.84 3.09
C LEU A 18 15.25 8.41 2.76
N LEU A 19 15.60 8.38 1.48
CA LEU A 19 16.95 8.03 1.03
C LEU A 19 18.00 9.03 1.56
N ALA A 20 17.70 10.33 1.53
CA ALA A 20 18.59 11.36 2.06
C ALA A 20 18.80 11.20 3.57
N VAL A 21 17.75 10.91 4.33
CA VAL A 21 17.85 10.65 5.77
C VAL A 21 18.68 9.40 6.05
N LEU A 22 18.48 8.33 5.28
CA LEU A 22 19.24 7.09 5.44
C LEU A 22 20.73 7.28 5.12
N LEU A 23 21.05 8.01 4.05
CA LEU A 23 22.44 8.37 3.71
C LEU A 23 23.09 9.25 4.79
N LEU A 24 22.35 10.21 5.35
CA LEU A 24 22.84 11.05 6.43
C LEU A 24 23.15 10.21 7.69
N LEU A 25 22.19 9.39 8.12
CA LEU A 25 22.38 8.52 9.29
C LEU A 25 23.54 7.54 9.08
N GLY A 26 23.63 6.93 7.90
CA GLY A 26 24.72 6.04 7.53
C GLY A 26 26.08 6.76 7.57
N GLY A 27 26.17 7.96 6.98
CA GLY A 27 27.39 8.77 6.98
C GLY A 27 27.83 9.20 8.38
N VAL A 28 26.89 9.60 9.25
CA VAL A 28 27.17 9.94 10.66
C VAL A 28 27.68 8.70 11.41
N ALA A 29 27.01 7.55 11.26
CA ALA A 29 27.43 6.31 11.91
C ALA A 29 28.81 5.86 11.44
N GLN A 30 29.07 5.90 10.13
CA GLN A 30 30.38 5.58 9.55
C GLN A 30 31.47 6.51 10.09
N TYR A 31 31.22 7.82 10.16
CA TYR A 31 32.19 8.77 10.70
C TYR A 31 32.62 8.43 12.13
N PHE A 32 31.65 8.16 13.02
CA PHE A 32 31.96 7.79 14.40
C PHE A 32 32.68 6.44 14.50
N ALA A 33 32.28 5.46 13.69
CA ALA A 33 32.95 4.17 13.64
C ALA A 33 34.41 4.29 13.14
N ALA A 34 34.63 4.99 12.04
CA ALA A 34 35.96 5.23 11.48
C ALA A 34 36.85 6.00 12.47
N ARG A 35 36.30 7.03 13.12
CA ARG A 35 37.01 7.79 14.16
C ARG A 35 37.43 6.89 15.32
N GLU A 36 36.52 6.07 15.85
CA GLU A 36 36.84 5.17 16.95
C GLU A 36 37.91 4.14 16.57
N VAL A 37 37.80 3.54 15.38
CA VAL A 37 38.78 2.57 14.87
C VAL A 37 40.15 3.22 14.70
N LEU A 38 40.24 4.42 14.11
CA LEU A 38 41.51 5.11 13.91
C LEU A 38 42.17 5.51 15.24
N PHE A 39 41.40 6.05 16.18
CA PHE A 39 41.92 6.43 17.50
C PHE A 39 42.43 5.20 18.26
N ARG A 40 41.65 4.11 18.28
CA ARG A 40 42.03 2.88 18.97
C ARG A 40 43.24 2.21 18.33
N THR A 41 43.27 2.10 17.00
CA THR A 41 44.40 1.49 16.28
C THR A 41 45.69 2.26 16.53
N ASN A 42 45.67 3.60 16.46
CA ASN A 42 46.84 4.41 16.75
C ASN A 42 47.27 4.30 18.22
N ALA A 43 46.32 4.20 19.15
CA ALA A 43 46.62 4.00 20.56
C ALA A 43 47.30 2.64 20.82
N ASP A 44 46.81 1.58 20.19
CA ASP A 44 47.39 0.24 20.28
C ASP A 44 48.81 0.21 19.68
N VAL A 45 49.04 0.92 18.56
CA VAL A 45 50.38 1.10 17.97
C VAL A 45 51.33 1.80 18.94
N LEU A 46 50.91 2.92 19.55
CA LEU A 46 51.73 3.64 20.53
C LEU A 46 52.05 2.80 21.77
N ALA A 47 51.08 2.03 22.27
CA ALA A 47 51.30 1.10 23.37
C ALA A 47 52.31 0.00 23.00
N SER A 48 52.20 -0.55 21.78
CA SER A 48 53.16 -1.53 21.26
C SER A 48 54.56 -0.95 21.11
N GLU A 49 54.70 0.24 20.51
CA GLU A 49 55.97 0.97 20.40
C GLU A 49 56.61 1.23 21.76
N TYR A 50 55.83 1.66 22.74
CA TYR A 50 56.29 1.80 24.13
C TYR A 50 56.89 0.50 24.65
N THR A 51 56.17 -0.63 24.54
CA THR A 51 56.65 -1.91 25.07
C THR A 51 57.94 -2.38 24.41
N ALA A 52 58.07 -2.16 23.10
CA ALA A 52 59.28 -2.49 22.35
C ALA A 52 60.49 -1.64 22.79
N VAL A 53 60.32 -0.31 22.85
CA VAL A 53 61.38 0.62 23.27
C VAL A 53 61.75 0.39 24.74
N PHE A 54 60.76 0.26 25.62
CA PHE A 54 61.01 -0.02 27.04
C PHE A 54 61.75 -1.35 27.23
N GLY A 55 61.35 -2.41 26.53
CA GLY A 55 62.02 -3.72 26.60
C GLY A 55 63.47 -3.66 26.13
N ALA A 56 63.74 -2.98 25.02
CA ALA A 56 65.10 -2.79 24.50
C ALA A 56 65.96 -1.94 25.45
N PHE A 57 65.42 -0.84 25.96
CA PHE A 57 66.10 0.05 26.90
C PHE A 57 66.41 -0.64 28.23
N HIS A 58 65.44 -1.40 28.76
CA HIS A 58 65.62 -2.17 29.99
C HIS A 58 66.69 -3.25 29.81
N LYS A 59 66.72 -3.95 28.66
CA LYS A 59 67.75 -4.95 28.35
C LYS A 59 69.14 -4.33 28.24
N ALA A 60 69.27 -3.18 27.59
CA ALA A 60 70.54 -2.47 27.44
C ALA A 60 71.12 -1.97 28.78
N ASN A 61 70.26 -1.70 29.77
CA ASN A 61 70.65 -1.20 31.09
C ASN A 61 70.55 -2.26 32.21
N ALA A 62 70.32 -3.53 31.87
CA ALA A 62 70.06 -4.60 32.85
C ALA A 62 71.23 -4.88 33.80
N SER A 63 72.45 -4.53 33.42
CA SER A 63 73.67 -4.67 34.24
C SER A 63 73.81 -3.59 35.33
N ARG A 64 72.97 -2.54 35.32
CA ARG A 64 73.00 -1.48 36.32
C ARG A 64 72.29 -1.90 37.61
N PRO A 65 72.75 -1.46 38.79
CA PRO A 65 72.04 -1.68 40.05
C PRO A 65 70.65 -1.03 40.03
N ALA A 66 69.68 -1.62 40.74
CA ALA A 66 68.27 -1.24 40.66
C ALA A 66 67.98 0.25 40.92
N ALA A 67 68.73 0.90 41.82
CA ALA A 67 68.62 2.34 42.09
C ALA A 67 69.08 3.19 40.90
N ALA A 68 70.18 2.80 40.23
CA ALA A 68 70.68 3.48 39.04
C ALA A 68 69.75 3.25 37.84
N LEU A 69 69.19 2.05 37.69
CA LEU A 69 68.21 1.74 36.64
C LEU A 69 66.94 2.59 36.81
N ARG A 70 66.45 2.77 38.04
CA ARG A 70 65.32 3.66 38.34
C ARG A 70 65.61 5.11 37.94
N ALA A 71 66.79 5.63 38.31
CA ALA A 71 67.17 6.99 37.95
C ALA A 71 67.26 7.20 36.42
N VAL A 72 67.76 6.18 35.70
CA VAL A 72 67.91 6.21 34.23
C VAL A 72 66.55 6.12 33.52
N ILE A 73 65.65 5.25 33.99
CA ILE A 73 64.29 5.13 33.43
C ILE A 73 63.46 6.39 33.66
N LEU A 74 63.69 7.11 34.77
CA LEU A 74 63.01 8.38 35.06
C LEU A 74 63.76 9.60 34.51
N SER A 75 64.78 9.40 33.67
CA SER A 75 65.60 10.48 33.15
C SER A 75 65.16 10.95 31.76
N GLN A 76 65.68 12.11 31.37
CA GLN A 76 65.57 12.64 30.02
C GLN A 76 66.12 11.68 28.95
N GLN A 77 67.02 10.77 29.31
CA GLN A 77 67.55 9.78 28.37
C GLN A 77 66.45 8.84 27.88
N PHE A 78 65.58 8.36 28.77
CA PHE A 78 64.51 7.44 28.39
C PHE A 78 63.37 8.15 27.65
N SER A 79 63.02 9.39 28.01
CA SER A 79 62.05 10.18 27.23
C SER A 79 62.54 10.43 25.80
N ASN A 80 63.84 10.66 25.61
CA ASN A 80 64.44 10.81 24.28
C ASN A 80 64.40 9.51 23.45
N GLU A 81 64.54 8.34 24.07
CA GLU A 81 64.44 7.03 23.40
C GLU A 81 62.99 6.72 22.98
N LEU A 82 62.01 7.17 23.76
CA LEU A 82 60.59 7.03 23.44
C LEU A 82 60.11 8.00 22.35
N ARG A 83 60.89 9.01 22.02
CA ARG A 83 60.54 10.01 21.01
C ARG A 83 60.69 9.44 19.61
N SER A 84 59.67 9.65 18.78
CA SER A 84 59.72 9.37 17.34
C SER A 84 59.52 10.66 16.53
N ARG A 85 59.49 10.59 15.19
CA ARG A 85 59.24 11.75 14.31
C ARG A 85 57.97 12.52 14.66
N ASN A 86 56.93 11.85 15.17
CA ASN A 86 55.65 12.48 15.48
C ASN A 86 55.09 12.08 16.86
N THR A 87 55.91 11.45 17.70
CA THR A 87 55.52 11.01 19.06
C THR A 87 56.29 11.81 20.10
N SER A 88 55.55 12.59 20.89
CA SER A 88 56.06 13.26 22.09
C SER A 88 55.97 12.30 23.26
N ALA A 89 57.01 12.26 24.08
CA ALA A 89 57.09 11.37 25.23
C ALA A 89 57.30 12.17 26.52
N ALA A 90 56.56 11.88 27.58
CA ALA A 90 56.82 12.41 28.90
C ALA A 90 56.74 11.33 29.96
N ILE A 91 57.49 11.53 31.04
CA ILE A 91 57.53 10.66 32.20
C ILE A 91 56.93 11.43 33.35
N PHE A 92 55.90 10.85 33.95
CA PHE A 92 55.22 11.38 35.12
C PHE A 92 55.47 10.47 36.33
N ASP A 93 55.45 11.05 37.51
CA ASP A 93 55.40 10.31 38.77
C ASP A 93 54.02 9.68 38.98
N LEU A 94 53.84 8.94 40.08
CA LEU A 94 52.60 8.25 40.41
C LEU A 94 51.44 9.19 40.78
N ASN A 95 51.72 10.46 41.06
CA ASN A 95 50.76 11.50 41.44
C ASN A 95 50.45 12.45 40.28
N GLY A 96 50.98 12.21 39.08
CA GLY A 96 50.81 13.09 37.90
C GLY A 96 51.79 14.27 37.85
N GLY A 97 52.82 14.30 38.68
CA GLY A 97 53.92 15.25 38.60
C GLY A 97 54.85 14.93 37.43
N ARG A 98 55.16 15.90 36.59
CA ARG A 98 56.03 15.72 35.42
C ARG A 98 57.50 15.61 35.85
N VAL A 99 58.18 14.53 35.46
CA VAL A 99 59.56 14.20 35.84
C VAL A 99 60.57 14.45 34.72
N ALA A 100 60.28 13.98 33.51
CA ALA A 100 61.13 14.16 32.32
C ALA A 100 60.27 14.21 31.05
N TRP A 101 60.74 14.82 29.95
CA TRP A 101 59.93 14.93 28.74
C TRP A 101 60.76 15.16 27.47
N ALA A 102 60.31 14.72 26.32
CA ALA A 102 60.92 14.92 25.02
C ALA A 102 59.83 15.17 23.97
N ALA A 103 59.85 16.34 23.32
CA ALA A 103 58.90 16.71 22.28
C ALA A 103 59.22 16.02 20.94
N ALA A 104 58.19 15.64 20.17
CA ALA A 104 58.32 15.00 18.86
C ALA A 104 59.12 15.85 17.84
N SER A 105 58.96 17.18 17.89
CA SER A 105 59.50 18.14 16.91
C SER A 105 60.47 19.15 17.56
N LEU A 106 61.23 19.87 16.72
CA LEU A 106 62.08 21.00 17.12
C LEU A 106 61.28 22.30 17.47
N GLY A 107 59.94 22.22 17.56
CA GLY A 107 59.03 23.33 17.87
C GLY A 107 58.09 23.03 19.05
N THR A 108 57.36 24.06 19.52
CA THR A 108 56.57 24.19 20.78
C THR A 108 56.77 23.05 21.79
N ASP A 109 57.61 23.34 22.77
CA ASP A 109 58.19 22.52 23.84
C ASP A 109 57.22 21.88 24.85
N GLU A 110 56.00 21.48 24.48
CA GLU A 110 55.03 21.04 25.49
C GLU A 110 54.27 19.75 25.15
N VAL A 111 54.37 18.80 26.07
CA VAL A 111 53.57 17.58 26.09
C VAL A 111 52.22 17.91 26.73
N PRO A 112 51.07 17.55 26.10
CA PRO A 112 49.75 17.89 26.62
C PRO A 112 49.53 17.29 28.00
N THR A 113 48.87 18.02 28.89
CA THR A 113 48.58 17.55 30.26
C THR A 113 47.16 16.98 30.33
N LEU A 114 47.03 15.83 31.01
CA LEU A 114 45.74 15.25 31.32
C LEU A 114 45.26 15.69 32.70
N THR A 115 44.01 15.35 33.03
CA THR A 115 43.52 15.52 34.41
C THR A 115 44.27 14.59 35.36
N ASN A 116 44.54 15.04 36.59
CA ASN A 116 45.22 14.21 37.60
C ASN A 116 44.55 12.85 37.82
N GLN A 117 43.22 12.79 37.71
CA GLN A 117 42.46 11.54 37.80
C GLN A 117 42.84 10.52 36.72
N ALA A 118 43.13 10.96 35.49
CA ALA A 118 43.53 10.07 34.41
C ALA A 118 44.84 9.34 34.70
N TYR A 119 45.82 10.03 35.30
CA TYR A 119 47.08 9.44 35.72
C TYR A 119 46.88 8.45 36.88
N ILE A 120 46.04 8.80 37.87
CA ILE A 120 45.71 7.91 39.00
C ILE A 120 45.00 6.64 38.51
N ASP A 121 44.00 6.77 37.65
CA ASP A 121 43.25 5.63 37.09
C ASP A 121 44.17 4.70 36.30
N ALA A 122 45.12 5.25 35.53
CA ALA A 122 46.11 4.47 34.80
C ALA A 122 47.00 3.63 35.74
N VAL A 123 47.50 4.21 36.84
CA VAL A 123 48.31 3.47 37.84
C VAL A 123 47.49 2.34 38.49
N GLN A 124 46.20 2.58 38.74
CA GLN A 124 45.28 1.60 39.34
C GLN A 124 44.79 0.51 38.37
N GLY A 125 45.20 0.56 37.09
CA GLY A 125 44.74 -0.39 36.07
C GLY A 125 43.30 -0.14 35.60
N LYS A 126 42.72 1.03 35.90
CA LYS A 126 41.40 1.49 35.44
C LYS A 126 41.51 2.54 34.33
N GLY A 127 42.69 2.69 33.73
CA GLY A 127 42.93 3.65 32.65
C GLY A 127 42.11 3.34 31.40
N LYS A 128 41.83 4.38 30.61
CA LYS A 128 41.25 4.24 29.27
C LYS A 128 42.33 3.80 28.28
N THR A 129 41.93 3.14 27.19
CA THR A 129 42.83 2.77 26.09
C THR A 129 43.54 3.99 25.50
N TYR A 130 42.82 5.12 25.39
CA TYR A 130 43.37 6.38 24.93
C TYR A 130 42.65 7.56 25.59
N TYR A 131 43.30 8.71 25.55
CA TYR A 131 42.79 9.99 25.97
C TYR A 131 42.95 11.01 24.84
N VAL A 132 42.15 12.07 24.88
CA VAL A 132 42.29 13.21 23.97
C VAL A 132 42.57 14.42 24.84
N ALA A 133 43.66 15.12 24.53
CA ALA A 133 44.06 16.32 25.24
C ALA A 133 44.40 17.42 24.24
N SER A 134 43.99 18.63 24.53
CA SER A 134 44.41 19.79 23.76
C SER A 134 45.83 20.17 24.18
N GLY A 135 46.65 20.57 23.21
CA GLY A 135 47.93 21.22 23.46
C GLY A 135 47.72 22.54 24.19
N ASN A 136 48.79 23.07 24.77
CA ASN A 136 48.77 24.36 25.44
C ASN A 136 48.54 25.53 24.47
N ASP A 137 48.71 25.29 23.17
CA ASP A 137 48.31 26.18 22.08
C ASP A 137 46.77 26.31 21.94
N GLY A 138 46.01 25.43 22.59
CA GLY A 138 44.54 25.36 22.54
C GLY A 138 43.98 24.97 21.17
N THR A 139 44.82 24.71 20.17
CA THR A 139 44.42 24.52 18.77
C THR A 139 44.72 23.12 18.27
N THR A 140 45.80 22.50 18.76
CA THR A 140 46.18 21.15 18.37
C THR A 140 45.65 20.15 19.38
N ASN A 141 44.87 19.17 18.93
CA ASN A 141 44.49 18.05 19.78
C ASN A 141 45.49 16.91 19.62
N TYR A 142 45.71 16.18 20.71
CA TYR A 142 46.62 15.05 20.79
C TYR A 142 45.88 13.79 21.23
N LEU A 143 46.18 12.68 20.56
CA LEU A 143 45.88 11.34 21.05
C LEU A 143 46.95 10.97 22.07
N VAL A 144 46.53 10.66 23.29
CA VAL A 144 47.43 10.39 24.41
C VAL A 144 47.22 8.97 24.93
N VAL A 145 48.33 8.24 25.11
CA VAL A 145 48.36 6.90 25.70
C VAL A 145 49.22 6.93 26.95
N LEU A 146 48.71 6.35 28.04
CA LEU A 146 49.42 6.23 29.31
C LEU A 146 49.85 4.78 29.54
N ASN A 147 51.15 4.57 29.73
CA ASN A 147 51.73 3.27 30.04
C ASN A 147 52.40 3.32 31.42
N VAL A 148 52.05 2.38 32.30
CA VAL A 148 52.65 2.30 33.63
C VAL A 148 54.03 1.67 33.53
N ILE A 149 55.07 2.42 33.91
CA ILE A 149 56.42 1.91 33.99
C ILE A 149 56.54 1.06 35.26
N ARG A 150 56.77 -0.24 35.10
CA ARG A 150 56.90 -1.20 36.21
C ARG A 150 58.30 -1.78 36.26
N ASN A 151 58.83 -1.97 37.47
CA ASN A 151 60.01 -2.79 37.73
C ASN A 151 59.61 -3.89 38.72
N GLY A 152 59.32 -5.08 38.21
CA GLY A 152 58.62 -6.13 38.95
C GLY A 152 57.18 -5.74 39.26
N THR A 153 56.75 -5.89 40.52
CA THR A 153 55.37 -5.61 40.95
C THR A 153 55.12 -4.15 41.33
N ARG A 154 56.16 -3.31 41.45
CA ARG A 154 56.03 -1.91 41.89
C ARG A 154 55.98 -0.94 40.70
N PRO A 155 54.99 -0.03 40.64
CA PRO A 155 54.98 1.03 39.64
C PRO A 155 56.02 2.09 40.00
N LEU A 156 56.82 2.52 39.01
CA LEU A 156 57.89 3.52 39.17
C LEU A 156 57.47 4.90 38.67
N GLY A 157 56.58 4.95 37.69
CA GLY A 157 56.09 6.17 37.03
C GLY A 157 55.18 5.81 35.86
N LEU A 158 54.77 6.83 35.11
CA LEU A 158 53.92 6.72 33.92
C LEU A 158 54.67 7.27 32.72
N ALA A 159 54.74 6.51 31.64
CA ALA A 159 55.14 7.01 30.33
C ALA A 159 53.90 7.47 29.58
N GLN A 160 53.86 8.74 29.23
CA GLN A 160 52.86 9.34 28.39
C GLN A 160 53.41 9.48 26.97
N LEU A 161 52.72 8.89 26.00
CA LEU A 161 52.99 9.09 24.58
C LEU A 161 51.86 9.90 23.97
N ALA A 162 52.19 10.90 23.17
CA ALA A 162 51.23 11.78 22.54
C ALA A 162 51.57 11.99 21.06
N ILE A 163 50.59 11.80 20.18
CA ILE A 163 50.67 12.13 18.76
C ILE A 163 49.58 13.14 18.40
N PRO A 164 49.84 14.11 17.50
CA PRO A 164 48.82 15.06 17.07
C PRO A 164 47.69 14.33 16.32
N THR A 165 46.43 14.72 16.55
CA THR A 165 45.27 14.14 15.84
C THR A 165 45.14 14.68 14.41
N SER A 166 45.99 15.61 13.99
CA SER A 166 45.91 16.27 12.68
C SER A 166 45.92 15.29 11.51
N GLU A 167 46.72 14.22 11.58
CA GLU A 167 46.75 13.16 10.55
C GLU A 167 45.45 12.34 10.53
N ILE A 168 44.91 12.02 11.71
CA ILE A 168 43.64 11.30 11.87
C ILE A 168 42.49 12.18 11.34
N ASP A 169 42.48 13.46 11.71
CA ASP A 169 41.47 14.43 11.30
C ASP A 169 41.51 14.69 9.79
N GLN A 170 42.70 14.70 9.17
CA GLN A 170 42.83 14.79 7.70
C GLN A 170 42.24 13.56 7.01
N THR A 171 42.52 12.37 7.53
CA THR A 171 41.97 11.12 6.99
C THR A 171 40.44 11.10 7.10
N LEU A 172 39.89 11.50 8.25
CA LEU A 172 38.44 11.60 8.46
C LEU A 172 37.78 12.68 7.60
N ARG A 173 38.47 13.79 7.33
CA ARG A 173 37.97 14.83 6.40
C ARG A 173 37.86 14.30 4.98
N ALA A 174 38.89 13.61 4.49
CA ALA A 174 38.88 13.01 3.16
C ALA A 174 37.78 11.94 3.03
N ASP A 175 37.62 11.06 4.02
CA ASP A 175 36.53 10.08 4.05
C ASP A 175 35.15 10.75 4.03
N ARG A 176 34.97 11.80 4.84
CA ARG A 176 33.72 12.59 4.88
C ARG A 176 33.42 13.26 3.54
N GLU A 177 34.40 13.89 2.90
CA GLU A 177 34.21 14.53 1.59
C GLU A 177 33.82 13.51 0.53
N LEU A 178 34.48 12.36 0.49
CA LEU A 178 34.13 11.26 -0.40
C LEU A 178 32.71 10.75 -0.15
N ALA A 179 32.32 10.58 1.12
CA ALA A 179 30.98 10.14 1.50
C ALA A 179 29.89 11.16 1.11
N ILE A 180 30.15 12.47 1.26
CA ILE A 180 29.22 13.53 0.85
C ILE A 180 29.06 13.51 -0.69
N ILE A 181 30.16 13.48 -1.44
CA ILE A 181 30.11 13.44 -2.91
C ILE A 181 29.37 12.19 -3.40
N GLY A 182 29.68 11.03 -2.82
CA GLY A 182 28.99 9.77 -3.12
C GLY A 182 27.49 9.85 -2.83
N SER A 183 27.10 10.41 -1.68
CA SER A 183 25.69 10.58 -1.29
C SER A 183 24.94 11.51 -2.24
N LEU A 184 25.55 12.63 -2.64
CA LEU A 184 24.96 13.56 -3.61
C LEU A 184 24.78 12.89 -4.98
N LEU A 185 25.75 12.09 -5.42
CA LEU A 185 25.67 11.35 -6.68
C LEU A 185 24.56 10.30 -6.66
N VAL A 186 24.41 9.56 -5.55
CA VAL A 186 23.30 8.61 -5.36
C VAL A 186 21.95 9.33 -5.37
N LEU A 187 21.82 10.46 -4.68
CA LEU A 187 20.58 11.26 -4.69
C LEU A 187 20.26 11.82 -6.07
N LEU A 188 21.27 12.26 -6.83
CA LEU A 188 21.10 12.72 -8.19
C LEU A 188 20.57 11.60 -9.09
N ILE A 189 21.22 10.42 -9.08
CA ILE A 189 20.79 9.26 -9.87
C ILE A 189 19.38 8.83 -9.48
N ALA A 190 19.08 8.75 -8.18
CA ALA A 190 17.75 8.43 -7.69
C ALA A 190 16.71 9.46 -8.16
N GLY A 191 17.05 10.75 -8.15
CA GLY A 191 16.19 11.84 -8.61
C GLY A 191 15.89 11.78 -10.11
N LEU A 192 16.86 11.38 -10.94
CA LEU A 192 16.67 11.21 -12.38
C LEU A 192 15.88 9.95 -12.73
N LEU A 193 16.14 8.83 -12.05
CA LEU A 193 15.51 7.54 -12.36
C LEU A 193 14.11 7.40 -11.76
N SER A 194 13.85 8.01 -10.60
CA SER A 194 12.58 7.85 -9.88
C SER A 194 11.35 8.22 -10.71
N PRO A 195 11.30 9.36 -11.43
CA PRO A 195 10.14 9.70 -12.28
C PRO A 195 9.87 8.69 -13.40
N LEU A 196 10.93 8.04 -13.93
CA LEU A 196 10.81 7.05 -14.99
C LEU A 196 10.23 5.73 -14.47
N ILE A 197 10.69 5.28 -13.30
CA ILE A 197 10.21 4.05 -12.64
C ILE A 197 8.78 4.25 -12.13
N VAL A 198 8.55 5.30 -11.34
CA VAL A 198 7.23 5.61 -10.75
C VAL A 198 6.21 5.95 -11.84
N GLY A 199 6.64 6.63 -12.90
CA GLY A 199 5.80 6.93 -14.06
C GLY A 199 5.30 5.67 -14.76
N ARG A 200 6.18 4.69 -14.99
CA ARG A 200 5.80 3.40 -15.58
C ARG A 200 4.92 2.56 -14.65
N ALA A 201 5.27 2.49 -13.37
CA ALA A 201 4.51 1.70 -12.40
C ALA A 201 3.08 2.22 -12.19
N LEU A 202 2.88 3.53 -12.14
CA LEU A 202 1.57 4.14 -11.92
C LEU A 202 0.81 4.49 -13.21
N GLY A 203 1.41 4.28 -14.39
CA GLY A 203 0.77 4.50 -15.69
C GLY A 203 -0.57 3.77 -15.85
N PRO A 204 -0.67 2.47 -15.52
CA PRO A 204 -1.93 1.73 -15.61
C PRO A 204 -3.05 2.31 -14.74
N LEU A 205 -2.74 2.89 -13.58
CA LEU A 205 -3.75 3.50 -12.71
C LEU A 205 -4.34 4.78 -13.31
N GLU A 206 -3.53 5.60 -13.99
CA GLU A 206 -4.03 6.76 -14.75
C GLU A 206 -4.97 6.32 -15.88
N GLN A 207 -4.63 5.23 -16.58
CA GLN A 207 -5.49 4.66 -17.63
C GLN A 207 -6.82 4.16 -17.06
N MET A 208 -6.80 3.44 -15.93
CA MET A 208 -8.03 3.01 -15.24
C MET A 208 -8.92 4.20 -14.85
N ALA A 209 -8.33 5.27 -14.31
CA ALA A 209 -9.07 6.47 -13.95
C ALA A 209 -9.72 7.13 -15.18
N ALA A 210 -8.99 7.21 -16.30
CA ALA A 210 -9.52 7.74 -17.56
C ALA A 210 -10.66 6.86 -18.12
N THR A 211 -10.49 5.54 -18.15
CA THR A 211 -11.53 4.60 -18.61
C THR A 211 -12.75 4.61 -17.70
N ALA A 212 -12.59 4.75 -16.39
CA ALA A 212 -13.71 4.92 -15.46
C ALA A 212 -14.50 6.21 -15.75
N GLY A 213 -13.80 7.30 -16.10
CA GLY A 213 -14.44 8.54 -16.56
C GLY A 213 -15.23 8.35 -17.86
N ALA A 214 -14.67 7.62 -18.84
CA ALA A 214 -15.37 7.30 -20.08
C ALA A 214 -16.61 6.39 -19.84
N LEU A 215 -16.48 5.42 -18.94
CA LEU A 215 -17.58 4.55 -18.52
C LEU A 215 -18.72 5.36 -17.89
N ALA A 216 -18.39 6.31 -17.02
CA ALA A 216 -19.35 7.23 -16.40
C ALA A 216 -20.01 8.17 -17.43
N ALA A 217 -19.32 8.49 -18.52
CA ALA A 217 -19.85 9.26 -19.65
C ALA A 217 -20.71 8.42 -20.62
N GLY A 218 -20.85 7.10 -20.38
CA GLY A 218 -21.70 6.20 -21.16
C GLY A 218 -20.96 5.35 -22.20
N ASP A 219 -19.64 5.41 -22.29
CA ASP A 219 -18.85 4.54 -23.17
C ASP A 219 -18.56 3.19 -22.48
N TYR A 220 -19.55 2.30 -22.49
CA TYR A 220 -19.50 0.98 -21.83
C TYR A 220 -18.59 -0.05 -22.52
N LYS A 221 -18.06 0.26 -23.70
CA LYS A 221 -17.23 -0.67 -24.48
C LYS A 221 -15.74 -0.55 -24.17
N GLN A 222 -15.30 0.55 -23.57
CA GLN A 222 -13.90 0.72 -23.23
C GLN A 222 -13.45 -0.30 -22.17
N ARG A 223 -12.20 -0.72 -22.29
CA ARG A 223 -11.52 -1.64 -21.38
C ARG A 223 -10.11 -1.14 -21.10
N VAL A 224 -9.61 -1.48 -19.93
CA VAL A 224 -8.25 -1.16 -19.53
C VAL A 224 -7.32 -2.28 -20.02
N PRO A 225 -6.19 -1.97 -20.67
CA PRO A 225 -5.18 -2.98 -21.00
C PRO A 225 -4.69 -3.66 -19.72
N VAL A 226 -4.78 -4.99 -19.66
CA VAL A 226 -4.26 -5.75 -18.51
C VAL A 226 -2.75 -5.84 -18.64
N PRO A 227 -1.97 -5.24 -17.72
CA PRO A 227 -0.52 -5.40 -17.73
C PRO A 227 -0.15 -6.87 -17.59
N LYS A 228 0.91 -7.32 -18.27
CA LYS A 228 1.47 -8.67 -18.09
C LYS A 228 2.28 -8.81 -16.79
N THR A 229 1.95 -7.99 -15.78
CA THR A 229 2.54 -8.05 -14.44
C THR A 229 1.58 -8.83 -13.54
N GLY A 230 2.08 -9.84 -12.85
CA GLY A 230 1.30 -10.66 -11.91
C GLY A 230 1.05 -9.97 -10.56
N ASP A 231 1.13 -8.64 -10.52
CA ASP A 231 1.07 -7.82 -9.32
C ASP A 231 -0.36 -7.36 -9.01
N GLU A 232 -0.51 -6.59 -7.94
CA GLU A 232 -1.77 -6.02 -7.48
C GLU A 232 -2.43 -5.15 -8.55
N ILE A 233 -1.62 -4.46 -9.36
CA ILE A 233 -2.11 -3.62 -10.46
C ILE A 233 -2.74 -4.48 -11.55
N GLY A 234 -2.10 -5.60 -11.94
CA GLY A 234 -2.66 -6.56 -12.87
C GLY A 234 -3.99 -7.17 -12.38
N LYS A 235 -4.05 -7.59 -11.11
CA LYS A 235 -5.29 -8.11 -10.49
C LYS A 235 -6.41 -7.07 -10.49
N LEU A 236 -6.09 -5.81 -10.17
CA LEU A 236 -7.05 -4.71 -10.21
C LEU A 236 -7.56 -4.43 -11.62
N ALA A 237 -6.69 -4.49 -12.65
CA ALA A 237 -7.08 -4.32 -14.04
C ALA A 237 -8.11 -5.38 -14.48
N VAL A 238 -7.89 -6.64 -14.08
CA VAL A 238 -8.82 -7.74 -14.36
C VAL A 238 -10.15 -7.51 -13.66
N ALA A 239 -10.13 -7.21 -12.36
CA ALA A 239 -11.35 -6.94 -11.58
C ALA A 239 -12.14 -5.75 -12.13
N PHE A 240 -11.46 -4.68 -12.55
CA PHE A 240 -12.07 -3.52 -13.19
C PHE A 240 -12.78 -3.89 -14.49
N ASN A 241 -12.12 -4.67 -15.36
CA ASN A 241 -12.72 -5.12 -16.62
C ASN A 241 -13.91 -6.06 -16.40
N GLN A 242 -13.89 -6.89 -15.35
CA GLN A 242 -15.05 -7.71 -14.97
C GLN A 242 -16.24 -6.86 -14.52
N MET A 243 -15.99 -5.83 -13.70
CA MET A 243 -17.03 -4.87 -13.31
C MET A 243 -17.59 -4.12 -14.53
N ALA A 244 -16.73 -3.64 -15.43
CA ALA A 244 -17.14 -2.96 -16.65
C ALA A 244 -18.00 -3.85 -17.56
N ALA A 245 -17.63 -5.14 -17.70
CA ALA A 245 -18.43 -6.12 -18.43
C ALA A 245 -19.80 -6.37 -17.76
N GLY A 246 -19.85 -6.45 -16.43
CA GLY A 246 -21.11 -6.57 -15.69
C GLY A 246 -22.04 -5.37 -15.90
N ILE A 247 -21.48 -4.16 -15.91
CA ILE A 247 -22.24 -2.92 -16.19
C ILE A 247 -22.78 -2.92 -17.62
N GLU A 248 -21.95 -3.24 -18.63
CA GLU A 248 -22.37 -3.34 -20.02
C GLU A 248 -23.53 -4.33 -20.19
N GLN A 249 -23.40 -5.52 -19.59
CA GLN A 249 -24.44 -6.54 -19.63
C GLN A 249 -25.74 -6.07 -18.98
N ALA A 250 -25.68 -5.42 -17.82
CA ALA A 250 -26.86 -4.90 -17.13
C ALA A 250 -27.58 -3.83 -17.95
N PHE A 251 -26.81 -2.94 -18.62
CA PHE A 251 -27.38 -1.94 -19.52
C PHE A 251 -28.02 -2.55 -20.76
N GLU A 252 -27.41 -3.57 -21.36
CA GLU A 252 -27.98 -4.22 -22.53
C GLU A 252 -29.28 -4.97 -22.19
N VAL A 253 -29.32 -5.69 -21.06
CA VAL A 253 -30.55 -6.32 -20.55
C VAL A 253 -31.64 -5.27 -20.30
N ARG A 254 -31.29 -4.14 -19.67
CA ARG A 254 -32.24 -3.04 -19.45
C ARG A 254 -32.76 -2.47 -20.77
N ARG A 255 -31.88 -2.23 -21.76
CA ARG A 255 -32.28 -1.70 -23.07
C ARG A 255 -33.24 -2.67 -23.78
N GLN A 256 -32.96 -3.97 -23.73
CA GLN A 256 -33.84 -4.98 -24.31
C GLN A 256 -35.22 -5.00 -23.63
N SER A 257 -35.25 -4.93 -22.30
CA SER A 257 -36.50 -4.83 -21.53
C SER A 257 -37.28 -3.56 -21.85
N GLU A 258 -36.61 -2.40 -21.96
CA GLU A 258 -37.24 -1.14 -22.35
C GLU A 258 -37.81 -1.20 -23.78
N ALA A 259 -37.09 -1.85 -24.72
CA ALA A 259 -37.57 -2.04 -26.09
C ALA A 259 -38.80 -2.96 -26.14
N GLN A 260 -38.78 -4.09 -25.43
CA GLN A 260 -39.92 -5.01 -25.32
C GLN A 260 -41.14 -4.32 -24.72
N MET A 261 -40.96 -3.55 -23.64
CA MET A 261 -42.02 -2.78 -23.02
C MET A 261 -42.64 -1.77 -23.99
N ARG A 262 -41.82 -1.06 -24.79
CA ARG A 262 -42.31 -0.12 -25.81
C ARG A 262 -43.14 -0.83 -26.88
N HIS A 263 -42.67 -1.98 -27.37
CA HIS A 263 -43.43 -2.78 -28.34
C HIS A 263 -44.76 -3.26 -27.76
N PHE A 264 -44.75 -3.78 -26.54
CA PHE A 264 -45.94 -4.22 -25.84
C PHE A 264 -46.98 -3.11 -25.66
N VAL A 265 -46.57 -1.90 -25.23
CA VAL A 265 -47.46 -0.74 -25.09
C VAL A 265 -48.06 -0.33 -26.45
N ALA A 266 -47.27 -0.38 -27.52
CA ALA A 266 -47.75 -0.07 -28.87
C ALA A 266 -48.82 -1.08 -29.31
N ASP A 267 -48.55 -2.38 -29.14
CA ASP A 267 -49.47 -3.46 -29.53
C ASP A 267 -50.78 -3.39 -28.72
N ALA A 268 -50.69 -3.21 -27.40
CA ALA A 268 -51.86 -3.03 -26.55
C ALA A 268 -52.71 -1.81 -26.97
N SER A 269 -52.05 -0.71 -27.35
CA SER A 269 -52.75 0.49 -27.84
C SER A 269 -53.47 0.25 -29.16
N HIS A 270 -52.92 -0.58 -30.05
CA HIS A 270 -53.55 -0.96 -31.30
C HIS A 270 -54.76 -1.88 -31.05
N GLU A 271 -54.60 -2.91 -30.22
CA GLU A 271 -55.66 -3.87 -29.90
C GLU A 271 -56.83 -3.25 -29.12
N LEU A 272 -56.61 -2.17 -28.36
CA LEU A 272 -57.68 -1.43 -27.68
C LEU A 272 -58.43 -0.44 -28.60
N ARG A 273 -57.76 0.10 -29.62
CA ARG A 273 -58.34 1.10 -30.53
C ARG A 273 -59.42 0.51 -31.43
N THR A 274 -59.21 -0.71 -31.93
CA THR A 274 -60.18 -1.41 -32.79
C THR A 274 -61.54 -1.59 -32.10
N PRO A 275 -61.61 -2.18 -30.88
CA PRO A 275 -62.82 -2.24 -30.08
C PRO A 275 -63.54 -0.91 -29.90
N LEU A 276 -62.76 0.09 -29.49
CA LEU A 276 -63.26 1.40 -29.14
C LEU A 276 -63.85 2.10 -30.38
N THR A 277 -63.22 1.92 -31.53
CA THR A 277 -63.69 2.45 -32.82
C THR A 277 -65.00 1.79 -33.24
N SER A 278 -65.13 0.47 -33.07
CA SER A 278 -66.37 -0.24 -33.34
C SER A 278 -67.51 0.23 -32.44
N ILE A 279 -67.28 0.35 -31.13
CA ILE A 279 -68.27 0.88 -30.17
C ILE A 279 -68.69 2.29 -30.56
N ALA A 280 -67.73 3.18 -30.85
CA ALA A 280 -68.02 4.54 -31.30
C ALA A 280 -68.83 4.56 -32.60
N GLY A 281 -68.53 3.67 -33.55
CA GLY A 281 -69.28 3.52 -34.79
C GLY A 281 -70.73 3.10 -34.56
N TYR A 282 -70.98 2.12 -33.67
CA TYR A 282 -72.34 1.72 -33.29
C TYR A 282 -73.10 2.88 -32.62
N ILE A 283 -72.45 3.64 -31.74
CA ILE A 283 -73.04 4.83 -31.10
C ILE A 283 -73.40 5.90 -32.16
N ASP A 284 -72.52 6.19 -33.12
CA ASP A 284 -72.78 7.19 -34.16
C ASP A 284 -73.93 6.79 -35.10
N VAL A 285 -74.02 5.50 -35.46
CA VAL A 285 -75.14 4.96 -36.25
C VAL A 285 -76.47 5.11 -35.51
N LEU A 286 -76.50 4.82 -34.22
CA LEU A 286 -77.71 4.98 -33.40
C LEU A 286 -78.08 6.46 -33.21
N ALA A 287 -77.10 7.34 -33.01
CA ALA A 287 -77.31 8.76 -32.75
C ALA A 287 -77.85 9.54 -33.97
N ARG A 288 -77.58 9.09 -35.19
CA ARG A 288 -78.01 9.76 -36.44
C ARG A 288 -79.43 9.43 -36.89
N ARG A 289 -80.11 8.48 -36.24
CA ARG A 289 -81.47 8.03 -36.65
C ARG A 289 -82.55 8.70 -35.80
N THR A 290 -83.56 9.28 -36.45
CA THR A 290 -84.71 9.91 -35.80
C THR A 290 -85.71 8.90 -35.21
N VAL A 291 -85.75 7.69 -35.78
CA VAL A 291 -86.49 6.52 -35.27
C VAL A 291 -85.57 5.30 -35.45
N VAL A 292 -85.35 4.54 -34.39
CA VAL A 292 -84.54 3.31 -34.40
C VAL A 292 -85.49 2.13 -34.18
N ASP A 293 -85.48 1.16 -35.09
CA ASP A 293 -86.24 -0.06 -34.90
C ASP A 293 -85.66 -0.90 -33.74
N PRO A 294 -86.52 -1.63 -32.99
CA PRO A 294 -86.08 -2.37 -31.80
C PRO A 294 -84.98 -3.41 -32.10
N GLU A 295 -85.00 -4.02 -33.28
CA GLU A 295 -84.02 -5.04 -33.68
C GLU A 295 -82.63 -4.44 -33.93
N THR A 296 -82.54 -3.30 -34.61
CA THR A 296 -81.28 -2.58 -34.85
C THR A 296 -80.69 -2.03 -33.56
N LEU A 297 -81.53 -1.55 -32.63
CA LEU A 297 -81.09 -1.12 -31.31
C LEU A 297 -80.52 -2.30 -30.51
N GLN A 298 -81.24 -3.43 -30.48
CA GLN A 298 -80.85 -4.60 -29.71
C GLN A 298 -79.57 -5.24 -30.26
N SER A 299 -79.43 -5.35 -31.59
CA SER A 299 -78.20 -5.87 -32.23
C SER A 299 -77.00 -4.94 -32.02
N SER A 300 -77.18 -3.62 -32.08
CA SER A 300 -76.10 -2.64 -31.81
C SER A 300 -75.66 -2.67 -30.34
N LEU A 301 -76.60 -2.79 -29.40
CA LEU A 301 -76.31 -2.96 -27.97
C LEU A 301 -75.57 -4.26 -27.69
N ALA A 302 -75.99 -5.37 -28.31
CA ALA A 302 -75.30 -6.65 -28.19
C ALA A 302 -73.86 -6.59 -28.73
N ALA A 303 -73.65 -5.95 -29.88
CA ALA A 303 -72.31 -5.78 -30.45
C ALA A 303 -71.40 -4.91 -29.56
N MET A 304 -71.92 -3.81 -29.01
CA MET A 304 -71.17 -2.97 -28.06
C MET A 304 -70.83 -3.73 -26.76
N GLN A 305 -71.76 -4.54 -26.25
CA GLN A 305 -71.52 -5.37 -25.06
C GLN A 305 -70.44 -6.42 -25.30
N GLN A 306 -70.46 -7.08 -26.47
CA GLN A 306 -69.44 -8.05 -26.86
C GLN A 306 -68.06 -7.41 -26.92
N GLU A 307 -67.97 -6.22 -27.51
CA GLU A 307 -66.70 -5.53 -27.67
C GLU A 307 -66.16 -4.97 -26.35
N SER A 308 -67.04 -4.48 -25.46
CA SER A 308 -66.70 -4.13 -24.08
C SER A 308 -66.16 -5.34 -23.30
N THR A 309 -66.82 -6.49 -23.42
CA THR A 309 -66.38 -7.76 -22.79
C THR A 309 -65.01 -8.20 -23.32
N ARG A 310 -64.75 -7.99 -24.63
CA ARG A 310 -63.44 -8.25 -25.23
C ARG A 310 -62.36 -7.30 -24.68
N MET A 311 -62.63 -6.01 -24.56
CA MET A 311 -61.71 -5.06 -23.94
C MET A 311 -61.40 -5.41 -22.48
N THR A 312 -62.41 -5.81 -21.69
CA THR A 312 -62.20 -6.24 -20.30
C THR A 312 -61.26 -7.44 -20.21
N ARG A 313 -61.44 -8.45 -21.08
CA ARG A 313 -60.52 -9.59 -21.14
C ARG A 313 -59.09 -9.16 -21.50
N LEU A 314 -58.92 -8.35 -22.55
CA LEU A 314 -57.62 -7.84 -22.96
C LEU A 314 -56.92 -7.08 -21.81
N VAL A 315 -57.63 -6.19 -21.11
CA VAL A 315 -57.07 -5.45 -19.96
C VAL A 315 -56.66 -6.40 -18.82
N ASN A 316 -57.47 -7.41 -18.52
CA ASN A 316 -57.13 -8.40 -17.49
C ASN A 316 -55.90 -9.23 -17.88
N ASP A 317 -55.75 -9.58 -19.16
CA ASP A 317 -54.58 -10.30 -19.67
C ASP A 317 -53.31 -9.42 -19.56
N LEU A 318 -53.39 -8.13 -19.90
CA LEU A 318 -52.29 -7.17 -19.74
C LEU A 318 -51.90 -7.01 -18.25
N LEU A 319 -52.87 -6.89 -17.35
CA LEU A 319 -52.64 -6.81 -15.90
C LEU A 319 -52.03 -8.10 -15.34
N THR A 320 -52.36 -9.24 -15.93
CA THR A 320 -51.78 -10.53 -15.55
C THR A 320 -50.30 -10.59 -15.96
N LEU A 321 -49.96 -10.19 -17.19
CA LEU A 321 -48.57 -10.16 -17.67
C LEU A 321 -47.68 -9.23 -16.83
N THR A 322 -48.15 -8.01 -16.55
CA THR A 322 -47.38 -7.03 -15.75
C THR A 322 -47.12 -7.50 -14.31
N ARG A 323 -48.02 -8.29 -13.72
CA ARG A 323 -47.81 -8.92 -12.40
C ARG A 323 -46.70 -9.97 -12.44
N PHE A 324 -46.57 -10.73 -13.53
CA PHE A 324 -45.48 -11.67 -13.71
C PHE A 324 -44.12 -10.96 -13.88
N GLU A 325 -44.06 -9.87 -14.63
CA GLU A 325 -42.82 -9.10 -14.83
C GLU A 325 -42.33 -8.39 -13.56
N SER A 326 -43.25 -7.97 -12.69
CA SER A 326 -42.89 -7.30 -11.42
C SER A 326 -42.38 -8.25 -10.33
N GLY A 327 -42.16 -9.53 -10.65
CA GLY A 327 -41.46 -10.49 -9.79
C GLY A 327 -42.26 -10.95 -8.56
N LYS A 328 -43.56 -10.64 -8.49
CA LYS A 328 -44.45 -11.22 -7.48
C LYS A 328 -44.65 -12.71 -7.78
N ALA A 329 -43.99 -13.56 -7.01
CA ALA A 329 -44.17 -15.00 -7.12
C ALA A 329 -45.64 -15.38 -6.84
N PRO A 330 -46.24 -16.31 -7.61
CA PRO A 330 -47.59 -16.81 -7.36
C PRO A 330 -47.71 -17.40 -5.96
N SER A 331 -48.86 -17.22 -5.31
CA SER A 331 -49.09 -17.75 -3.96
C SER A 331 -49.36 -19.25 -4.02
N ARG A 332 -48.30 -20.07 -3.92
CA ARG A 332 -48.39 -21.53 -4.06
C ARG A 332 -48.92 -22.21 -2.80
N GLN A 333 -50.18 -22.64 -2.85
CA GLN A 333 -50.83 -23.43 -1.82
C GLN A 333 -51.10 -24.87 -2.29
N PRO A 334 -51.22 -25.85 -1.37
CA PRO A 334 -51.64 -27.20 -1.73
C PRO A 334 -53.05 -27.19 -2.32
N VAL A 335 -53.21 -27.74 -3.53
CA VAL A 335 -54.48 -27.86 -4.25
C VAL A 335 -54.71 -29.33 -4.58
N VAL A 336 -55.87 -29.85 -4.20
CA VAL A 336 -56.32 -31.21 -4.55
C VAL A 336 -56.94 -31.15 -5.95
N LEU A 337 -56.22 -31.68 -6.93
CA LEU A 337 -56.41 -31.39 -8.35
C LEU A 337 -57.74 -31.92 -8.89
N ASP A 338 -58.15 -33.12 -8.49
CA ASP A 338 -59.40 -33.73 -8.92
C ASP A 338 -60.62 -32.91 -8.46
N ARG A 339 -60.63 -32.45 -7.21
CA ARG A 339 -61.72 -31.61 -6.69
C ARG A 339 -61.74 -30.25 -7.38
N PHE A 340 -60.57 -29.65 -7.56
CA PHE A 340 -60.44 -28.34 -8.19
C PHE A 340 -60.88 -28.36 -9.66
N LEU A 341 -60.41 -29.34 -10.43
CA LEU A 341 -60.75 -29.46 -11.85
C LEU A 341 -62.24 -29.75 -12.06
N ASN A 342 -62.83 -30.64 -11.25
CA ASN A 342 -64.27 -30.87 -11.29
C ASN A 342 -65.06 -29.57 -11.04
N GLN A 343 -64.73 -28.84 -9.97
CA GLN A 343 -65.39 -27.58 -9.66
C GLN A 343 -65.21 -26.53 -10.78
N ALA A 344 -63.99 -26.40 -11.33
CA ALA A 344 -63.71 -25.42 -12.39
C ALA A 344 -64.43 -25.76 -13.70
N LEU A 345 -64.54 -27.04 -14.07
CA LEU A 345 -65.27 -27.50 -15.25
C LEU A 345 -66.79 -27.38 -15.07
N ASP A 346 -67.31 -27.67 -13.87
CA ASP A 346 -68.72 -27.48 -13.53
C ASP A 346 -69.15 -26.01 -13.69
N GLU A 347 -68.30 -25.06 -13.25
CA GLU A 347 -68.56 -23.63 -13.39
C GLU A 347 -68.53 -23.12 -14.85
N LEU A 348 -67.88 -23.84 -15.76
CA LEU A 348 -67.80 -23.47 -17.19
C LEU A 348 -69.07 -23.86 -17.97
N SER A 349 -69.91 -24.75 -17.41
CA SER A 349 -71.17 -25.21 -18.00
C SER A 349 -71.02 -25.60 -19.48
N LEU A 350 -69.95 -26.35 -19.81
CA LEU A 350 -69.63 -26.70 -21.20
C LEU A 350 -70.73 -27.59 -21.83
N ALA A 351 -71.33 -28.46 -21.03
CA ALA A 351 -72.47 -29.29 -21.43
C ALA A 351 -73.71 -28.47 -21.81
N ASP A 352 -74.01 -27.37 -21.10
CA ASP A 352 -75.13 -26.46 -21.41
C ASP A 352 -74.91 -25.71 -22.74
N LYS A 353 -73.68 -25.68 -23.23
CA LYS A 353 -73.27 -25.11 -24.52
C LYS A 353 -73.19 -26.16 -25.65
N GLY A 354 -73.60 -27.41 -25.38
CA GLY A 354 -73.65 -28.48 -26.37
C GLY A 354 -72.31 -29.19 -26.65
N ALA A 355 -71.29 -28.98 -25.81
CA ALA A 355 -70.00 -29.67 -25.94
C ALA A 355 -70.04 -31.09 -25.33
N ALA A 356 -69.36 -32.04 -25.97
CA ALA A 356 -69.19 -33.39 -25.42
C ALA A 356 -68.08 -33.38 -24.36
N GLU A 357 -68.46 -33.58 -23.09
CA GLU A 357 -67.55 -33.56 -21.97
C GLU A 357 -67.27 -34.98 -21.43
N SER A 358 -65.99 -35.34 -21.29
CA SER A 358 -65.57 -36.59 -20.65
C SER A 358 -64.48 -36.28 -19.63
N ARG A 359 -64.62 -36.83 -18.42
CA ARG A 359 -63.70 -36.60 -17.30
C ARG A 359 -63.06 -37.90 -16.88
N ASP A 360 -61.76 -38.01 -17.09
CA ASP A 360 -60.91 -39.07 -16.52
C ASP A 360 -59.90 -38.43 -15.57
N LEU A 361 -60.26 -38.36 -14.28
CA LEU A 361 -59.49 -37.66 -13.25
C LEU A 361 -59.10 -38.63 -12.13
N GLN A 362 -57.80 -38.77 -11.90
CA GLN A 362 -57.28 -39.55 -10.78
C GLN A 362 -57.49 -38.81 -9.45
N ALA A 363 -58.17 -39.45 -8.50
CA ALA A 363 -58.49 -38.87 -7.20
C ALA A 363 -57.25 -38.70 -6.29
N GLY A 364 -57.20 -37.60 -5.54
CA GLY A 364 -56.25 -37.40 -4.43
C GLY A 364 -54.89 -36.83 -4.82
N VAL A 365 -54.69 -36.44 -6.09
CA VAL A 365 -53.45 -35.81 -6.54
C VAL A 365 -53.37 -34.39 -5.98
N THR A 366 -52.35 -34.10 -5.16
CA THR A 366 -52.15 -32.77 -4.56
C THR A 366 -50.94 -32.09 -5.17
N VAL A 367 -51.11 -30.86 -5.67
CA VAL A 367 -50.03 -30.05 -6.25
C VAL A 367 -49.89 -28.72 -5.53
N ARG A 368 -48.69 -28.14 -5.53
CA ARG A 368 -48.48 -26.77 -5.04
C ARG A 368 -48.67 -25.78 -6.18
N ALA A 369 -49.85 -25.18 -6.25
CA ALA A 369 -50.23 -24.24 -7.30
C ALA A 369 -50.88 -22.98 -6.71
N ASP A 370 -50.95 -21.94 -7.51
CA ASP A 370 -51.82 -20.80 -7.25
C ASP A 370 -53.21 -21.12 -7.83
N PRO A 371 -54.28 -21.25 -7.02
CA PRO A 371 -55.59 -21.65 -7.51
C PRO A 371 -56.19 -20.67 -8.51
N GLU A 372 -55.92 -19.37 -8.39
CA GLU A 372 -56.43 -18.37 -9.34
C GLU A 372 -55.77 -18.55 -10.70
N ALA A 373 -54.44 -18.69 -10.73
CA ALA A 373 -53.71 -18.94 -11.96
C ALA A 373 -54.10 -20.28 -12.60
N LEU A 374 -54.27 -21.34 -11.79
CA LEU A 374 -54.69 -22.65 -12.27
C LEU A 374 -56.10 -22.61 -12.86
N LYS A 375 -57.03 -21.87 -12.24
CA LYS A 375 -58.40 -21.67 -12.74
C LYS A 375 -58.38 -20.97 -14.10
N GLN A 376 -57.56 -19.94 -14.25
CA GLN A 376 -57.39 -19.22 -15.50
C GLN A 376 -56.83 -20.12 -16.61
N VAL A 377 -55.82 -20.95 -16.32
CA VAL A 377 -55.28 -21.93 -17.29
C VAL A 377 -56.36 -22.91 -17.74
N VAL A 378 -57.10 -23.51 -16.80
CA VAL A 378 -58.18 -24.46 -17.11
C VAL A 378 -59.27 -23.79 -17.93
N THR A 379 -59.66 -22.57 -17.58
CA THR A 379 -60.66 -21.78 -18.30
C THR A 379 -60.22 -21.47 -19.73
N ASN A 380 -58.98 -21.03 -19.92
CA ASN A 380 -58.43 -20.70 -21.23
C ASN A 380 -58.31 -21.95 -22.12
N LEU A 381 -57.87 -23.08 -21.56
CA LEU A 381 -57.79 -24.34 -22.30
C LEU A 381 -59.17 -24.85 -22.70
N ALA A 382 -60.15 -24.78 -21.79
CA ALA A 382 -61.52 -25.23 -22.03
C ALA A 382 -62.30 -24.31 -23.00
N GLN A 383 -61.98 -23.02 -23.07
CA GLN A 383 -62.57 -22.10 -24.06
C GLN A 383 -61.96 -22.24 -25.45
N ASN A 384 -60.73 -22.74 -25.55
CA ASN A 384 -60.02 -22.93 -26.81
C ASN A 384 -60.25 -24.32 -27.43
N ALA A 385 -60.58 -25.32 -26.62
CA ALA A 385 -60.98 -26.67 -27.05
C ALA A 385 -62.41 -26.66 -27.60
#